data_AF-B3EC43-F1
#
_entry.id   AF-B3EC43-F1
#
_cell.length_a   1.000
_cell.length_b   1.000
_cell.length_c   1.000
_cell.angle_alpha   90.00
_cell.angle_beta   90.00
_cell.angle_gamma   90.00
#
_symmetry.space_group_name_H-M   'P 1'
#
loop_
_entity.id
_entity.type
_entity.pdbx_description
1 polymer ?
#
loop_
_entity_poly.entity_id
_entity_poly.type
_entity_poly.pdbx_seq_one_letter_code
_entity_poly.pdbx_strand_id
1 'polypeptide(L)' 'MFLSYNDFPWFRNQTVKSILNVKEQSAGHFWWPDLDVDLTVEIIEHPERFPLVSNEQVTS' A
#
# COMPACT_ATOMS: atom_id res chain seq x y z
N MET A 1 5.37 -9.55 9.08
CA MET A 1 4.97 -8.25 8.53
C MET A 1 3.46 -8.27 8.31
N PHE A 2 2.73 -7.20 8.67
CA PHE A 2 1.28 -7.11 8.54
C PHE A 2 0.92 -5.74 7.96
N LEU A 3 0.06 -5.71 6.93
CA LEU A 3 -0.41 -4.48 6.28
C LEU A 3 -1.80 -4.15 6.82
N SER A 4 -1.89 -3.21 7.76
CA SER A 4 -3.18 -2.81 8.33
C SER A 4 -3.94 -1.88 7.37
N TYR A 5 -5.28 -1.93 7.37
CA TYR A 5 -6.09 -0.97 6.61
C TYR A 5 -6.13 0.45 7.21
N ASN A 6 -5.55 0.65 8.40
CA ASN A 6 -5.38 1.99 8.96
C ASN A 6 -4.17 2.68 8.33
N ASP A 7 -3.11 1.90 8.09
CA ASP A 7 -1.84 2.40 7.51
C ASP A 7 -1.85 2.33 5.98
N PHE A 8 -2.62 1.41 5.39
CA PHE A 8 -2.70 1.21 3.93
C PHE A 8 -4.18 1.09 3.47
N PRO A 9 -4.97 2.18 3.54
CA PRO A 9 -6.42 2.14 3.35
C PRO A 9 -6.84 1.75 1.93
N TRP A 10 -5.99 1.97 0.93
CA TRP A 10 -6.26 1.61 -0.48
C TRP A 10 -6.44 0.11 -0.71
N PHE A 11 -6.00 -0.77 0.21
CA PHE A 11 -6.26 -2.21 0.13
C PHE A 11 -7.68 -2.63 0.58
N ARG A 12 -8.42 -1.76 1.30
CA ARG A 12 -9.66 -2.13 2.02
C ARG A 12 -10.76 -2.70 1.11
N ASN A 13 -10.89 -2.18 -0.11
CA ASN A 13 -11.96 -2.53 -1.05
C ASN A 13 -11.44 -3.23 -2.31
N GLN A 14 -10.23 -3.78 -2.27
CA GLN A 14 -9.60 -4.43 -3.42
C GLN A 14 -9.98 -5.91 -3.50
N THR A 15 -10.04 -6.45 -4.72
CA THR A 15 -10.32 -7.88 -4.88
C THR A 15 -9.15 -8.71 -4.36
N VAL A 16 -9.44 -9.92 -3.85
CA VAL A 16 -8.39 -10.87 -3.44
C VAL A 16 -7.41 -11.13 -4.57
N LYS A 17 -7.90 -11.23 -5.82
CA LYS A 17 -7.04 -11.43 -6.99
C LYS A 17 -6.03 -10.28 -7.15
N SER A 18 -6.49 -9.04 -7.03
CA SER A 18 -5.64 -7.85 -7.15
C SER A 18 -4.63 -7.74 -6.00
N ILE A 19 -5.04 -8.08 -4.77
CA ILE A 19 -4.15 -8.12 -3.60
C ILE A 19 -3.09 -9.22 -3.72
N LEU A 20 -3.43 -10.37 -4.29
CA LEU A 20 -2.48 -11.47 -4.49
C LEU A 20 -1.58 -11.26 -5.71
N ASN A 21 -1.91 -10.32 -6.61
CA ASN A 21 -1.08 -9.94 -7.75
C ASN A 21 0.05 -8.99 -7.31
N VAL A 22 0.85 -9.39 -6.33
CA VAL A 22 2.04 -8.69 -5.87
C VAL A 22 3.26 -9.15 -6.65
N LYS A 23 4.15 -8.21 -6.99
CA LYS A 23 5.43 -8.47 -7.65
C LYS A 23 6.56 -7.90 -6.80
N GLU A 24 7.58 -8.70 -6.52
CA GLU A 24 8.82 -8.22 -5.92
C GLU A 24 9.75 -7.72 -7.04
N GLN A 25 9.89 -6.40 -7.20
CA GLN A 25 10.72 -5.80 -8.26
C GLN A 25 12.22 -5.92 -7.94
N SER A 26 12.55 -5.82 -6.66
CA SER A 26 13.87 -6.04 -6.08
C SER A 26 13.68 -6.49 -4.63
N ALA A 27 14.73 -7.01 -3.99
CA ALA A 27 14.65 -7.53 -2.64
C ALA A 27 14.02 -6.52 -1.67
N GLY A 28 12.85 -6.86 -1.12
CA GLY A 28 12.12 -5.99 -0.19
C GLY A 28 11.38 -4.80 -0.82
N HIS A 29 11.22 -4.77 -2.16
CA HIS A 29 10.41 -3.80 -2.89
C HIS A 29 9.25 -4.51 -3.58
N PHE A 30 8.04 -4.28 -3.06
CA PHE A 30 6.81 -4.90 -3.53
C PHE A 30 5.99 -3.91 -4.35
N TRP A 31 5.40 -4.40 -5.44
CA TRP A 31 4.56 -3.63 -6.35
C TRP A 31 3.29 -4.39 -6.67
N TRP A 32 2.15 -3.72 -6.48
CA TRP A 32 0.82 -4.19 -6.87
C TRP A 32 0.39 -3.47 -8.15
N PRO A 33 0.64 -4.04 -9.35
CA PRO A 33 0.27 -3.43 -10.64
C PRO A 33 -1.21 -3.09 -10.78
N ASP A 34 -2.09 -3.90 -10.19
CA ASP A 34 -3.54 -3.69 -10.30
C ASP A 34 -4.06 -2.56 -9.39
N LEU A 35 -3.28 -2.20 -8.35
CA LEU A 35 -3.64 -1.17 -7.36
C LEU A 35 -2.89 0.14 -7.60
N ASP A 36 -1.87 0.13 -8.45
CA ASP A 36 -0.89 1.22 -8.60
C ASP A 36 -0.22 1.61 -7.28
N VAL A 37 0.20 0.58 -6.51
CA VAL A 37 0.81 0.73 -5.18
C VAL A 37 2.20 0.10 -5.17
N ASP A 38 3.18 0.84 -4.67
CA ASP A 38 4.53 0.37 -4.36
C ASP A 38 4.82 0.51 -2.86
N LEU A 39 5.46 -0.51 -2.27
CA LEU A 39 5.84 -0.52 -0.86
C LEU A 39 7.21 -1.18 -0.67
N THR A 40 8.05 -0.58 0.16
CA THR A 40 9.29 -1.20 0.64
C THR A 40 9.09 -1.81 2.03
N VAL A 41 9.95 -2.74 2.42
CA VAL A 41 9.96 -3.26 3.80
C VAL A 41 10.04 -2.13 4.83
N GLU A 42 10.85 -1.10 4.57
CA GLU A 42 10.97 0.06 5.47
C GLU A 42 9.64 0.80 5.66
N ILE A 43 8.88 1.03 4.57
CA ILE A 43 7.56 1.68 4.66
C ILE A 43 6.58 0.81 5.47
N ILE A 44 6.66 -0.51 5.33
CA ILE A 44 5.75 -1.43 6.02
C ILE A 44 6.09 -1.55 7.51
N GLU A 45 7.37 -1.49 7.87
CA GLU A 45 7.82 -1.51 9.27
C GLU A 45 7.66 -0.16 9.97
N HIS A 46 7.74 0.95 9.22
CA HIS A 46 7.70 2.31 9.72
C HIS A 46 6.74 3.22 8.92
N PRO A 47 5.43 2.89 8.83
CA PRO A 47 4.47 3.67 8.05
C PRO A 47 4.35 5.12 8.54
N GLU A 48 4.62 5.39 9.83
CA GLU A 48 4.62 6.74 10.42
C GLU A 48 5.66 7.69 9.82
N ARG A 49 6.73 7.17 9.20
CA ARG A 49 7.76 7.97 8.52
C ARG A 49 7.29 8.47 7.15
N PHE A 50 6.23 7.87 6.61
CA PHE A 50 5.70 8.14 5.28
C PHE A 50 4.20 8.46 5.39
N PRO A 51 3.83 9.56 6.08
CA PRO A 51 2.43 9.93 6.22
C PRO A 51 1.79 10.06 4.85
N LEU A 52 0.70 9.33 4.65
CA LEU A 52 -0.05 9.25 3.40
C LEU A 52 -0.52 10.65 2.99
N VAL A 53 0.26 11.35 2.16
CA VAL A 53 -0.18 12.57 1.49
C VAL A 53 -1.06 12.18 0.30
N SER A 54 -2.19 11.56 0.62
CA SER A 54 -3.31 11.43 -0.32
C SER A 54 -4.37 12.41 0.15
N ASN A 55 -4.40 13.60 -0.46
CA ASN A 55 -5.47 14.56 -0.27
C ASN A 55 -6.80 13.91 -0.71
N GLU A 56 -7.56 13.35 0.23
CA GLU A 56 -9.01 13.41 0.10
C GLU A 56 -9.36 14.90 0.16
N GLN A 57 -9.56 15.49 -1.02
CA GLN A 57 -10.35 16.71 -1.09
C GLN A 57 -11.73 16.35 -0.53
N VAL A 58 -11.92 16.68 0.74
CA VAL A 58 -13.23 16.84 1.36
C VAL A 58 -13.93 17.91 0.52
N THR A 59 -14.70 17.49 -0.48
CA THR A 59 -15.65 18.38 -1.15
C THR A 59 -16.73 18.70 -0.13
N SER A 60 -16.63 19.90 0.45
CA SER A 60 -17.77 20.62 1.02
C SER A 60 -18.77 20.98 -0.07
#